data_AF-A0A9Q3PK49-F1
#
_entry.id   AF-A0A9Q3PK49-F1
#
_cell.length_a   1.000
_cell.length_b   1.000
_cell.length_c   1.000
_cell.angle_alpha   90.00
_cell.angle_beta   90.00
_cell.angle_gamma   90.00
#
_symmetry.space_group_name_H-M   'P 1'
#
loop_
_entity.id
_entity.type
_entity.pdbx_description
1 polymer ?
#
loop_
_entity_poly.entity_id
_entity_poly.type
_entity_poly.pdbx_seq_one_letter_code
_entity_poly.pdbx_strand_id
1 'polypeptide(L)'
;MKPQPQVHVMDIPYHPDDIKPDAILVNKEKSPSPYQDGDNMSYPEKEALKQLPEASIWPKFCGTREYDHMELIDYIYGLFIDVPSIPDYWITARLNTALKGNASICYREMKEIHGRRSWPWCKRQIIQKYSNGTWIWQKTMSFEVDKYSMDKDPYEWCLRHSKRLKAIDPQINTQIRNHKLLTQMPGELEHALKCR
;
A
#
# COMPACT_ATOMS: atom_id res chain seq x y z
N MET A 1 38.18 -7.37 -36.26
CA MET A 1 37.58 -7.26 -34.91
C MET A 1 36.44 -6.25 -35.01
N LYS A 2 35.20 -6.66 -34.73
CA LYS A 2 34.03 -5.77 -34.76
C LYS A 2 33.97 -4.98 -33.44
N PRO A 3 33.71 -3.66 -33.45
CA PRO A 3 33.48 -2.91 -32.22
C PRO A 3 32.09 -3.23 -31.65
N GLN A 4 32.00 -3.36 -30.33
CA GLN A 4 30.74 -3.54 -29.59
C GLN A 4 29.90 -2.25 -29.61
N PRO A 5 28.55 -2.34 -29.56
CA PRO A 5 27.71 -1.16 -29.45
C PRO A 5 27.74 -0.60 -28.02
N GLN A 6 27.99 0.71 -27.91
CA GLN A 6 27.87 1.49 -26.68
C GLN A 6 26.40 1.59 -26.27
N VAL A 7 26.09 1.20 -25.03
CA VAL A 7 24.78 1.43 -24.41
C VAL A 7 24.78 2.85 -23.84
N HIS A 8 23.93 3.71 -24.37
CA HIS A 8 23.74 5.06 -23.86
C HIS A 8 22.92 4.97 -22.57
N VAL A 9 23.60 5.13 -21.43
CA VAL A 9 22.96 5.32 -20.12
C VAL A 9 22.43 6.75 -20.11
N MET A 10 21.12 6.93 -19.95
CA MET A 10 20.57 8.25 -19.65
C MET A 10 20.94 8.59 -18.21
N ASP A 11 21.91 9.48 -18.05
CA ASP A 11 22.26 10.11 -16.78
C ASP A 11 21.08 10.97 -16.30
N ILE A 12 20.44 10.52 -15.22
CA ILE A 12 19.60 11.39 -14.39
C ILE A 12 20.57 12.13 -13.46
N PRO A 13 20.62 13.48 -13.44
CA PRO A 13 21.60 14.19 -12.63
C PRO A 13 21.26 14.03 -11.14
N TYR A 14 22.11 13.28 -10.43
CA TYR A 14 22.18 13.26 -8.97
C TYR A 14 23.20 14.31 -8.53
N HIS A 15 22.75 15.43 -7.96
CA HIS A 15 23.65 16.45 -7.41
C HIS A 15 23.93 16.12 -5.92
N PRO A 16 25.19 15.93 -5.48
CA PRO A 16 25.47 15.40 -4.15
C PRO A 16 25.43 16.37 -2.95
N ASP A 17 24.92 17.60 -3.06
CA ASP A 17 25.26 18.67 -2.10
C ASP A 17 24.11 19.32 -1.30
N ASP A 18 22.88 18.80 -1.33
CA ASP A 18 21.74 19.43 -0.61
C ASP A 18 21.32 18.74 0.71
N ILE A 19 22.21 17.99 1.38
CA ILE A 19 21.97 17.53 2.76
C ILE A 19 22.95 18.21 3.71
N LYS A 20 22.55 19.38 4.23
CA LYS A 20 23.14 19.90 5.48
C LYS A 20 22.59 19.10 6.66
N PRO A 21 23.45 18.59 7.56
CA PRO A 21 23.01 18.02 8.83
C PRO A 21 22.77 19.18 9.80
N ASP A 22 21.66 19.89 9.66
CA ASP A 22 21.27 20.90 10.65
C ASP A 22 20.65 20.22 11.88
N ALA A 23 21.19 20.61 13.02
CA ALA A 23 20.91 20.11 14.35
C ALA A 23 19.41 19.97 14.64
N ILE A 24 19.03 18.79 15.13
CA ILE A 24 17.72 18.53 15.72
C ILE A 24 17.64 19.31 17.05
N LEU A 25 17.27 20.59 16.98
CA LEU A 25 16.70 21.29 18.12
C LEU A 25 15.28 20.78 18.29
N VAL A 26 15.11 19.87 19.27
CA VAL A 26 13.81 19.41 19.76
C VAL A 26 13.07 20.60 20.38
N ASN A 27 12.29 21.31 19.58
CA ASN A 27 11.20 22.12 20.09
C ASN A 27 10.00 21.19 20.32
N LYS A 28 9.82 20.75 21.58
CA LYS A 28 8.60 20.10 22.07
C LYS A 28 7.46 21.11 22.10
N GLU A 29 6.94 21.48 20.93
CA GLU A 29 5.57 21.99 20.88
C GLU A 29 4.64 20.80 20.97
N LYS A 30 4.22 20.48 22.21
CA LYS A 30 3.08 19.61 22.46
C LYS A 30 1.87 20.27 21.79
N SER A 31 1.48 19.79 20.62
CA SER A 31 0.14 20.02 20.11
C SER A 31 -0.86 19.59 21.20
N PRO A 32 -1.87 20.41 21.53
CA PRO A 32 -2.83 20.07 22.57
C PRO A 32 -3.53 18.76 22.21
N SER A 33 -3.51 17.81 23.14
CA SER A 33 -4.22 16.53 23.03
C SER A 33 -5.73 16.81 23.08
N PRO A 34 -6.52 16.43 22.05
CA PRO A 34 -7.95 16.73 22.00
C PRO A 34 -8.82 15.80 22.88
N TYR A 35 -8.21 14.97 23.74
CA TYR A 35 -8.96 13.99 24.52
C TYR A 35 -9.26 14.52 25.92
N GLN A 36 -10.44 15.13 26.09
CA GLN A 36 -11.15 15.18 27.36
C GLN A 36 -11.97 13.88 27.54
N ASP A 37 -12.28 13.60 28.80
CA ASP A 37 -12.75 12.34 29.38
C ASP A 37 -13.88 11.58 28.63
N GLY A 38 -13.90 10.26 28.85
CA GLY A 38 -14.69 9.24 28.14
C GLY A 38 -16.23 9.32 28.21
N ASP A 39 -16.82 10.46 28.57
CA ASP A 39 -18.27 10.65 28.64
C ASP A 39 -18.86 11.51 27.49
N ASN A 40 -18.03 12.06 26.60
CA ASN A 40 -18.48 13.00 25.56
C ASN A 40 -18.40 12.43 24.12
N MET A 41 -18.79 11.17 23.92
CA MET A 41 -18.92 10.59 22.58
C MET A 41 -20.22 11.05 21.92
N SER A 42 -20.13 11.60 20.72
CA SER A 42 -21.30 12.07 19.97
C SER A 42 -22.23 10.91 19.60
N TYR A 43 -23.54 11.15 19.53
CA TYR A 43 -24.53 10.13 19.13
C TYR A 43 -24.16 9.41 17.80
N PRO A 44 -23.78 10.11 16.71
CA PRO A 44 -23.29 9.47 15.49
C PRO A 44 -22.04 8.59 15.69
N GLU A 45 -21.13 8.94 16.61
CA GLU A 45 -19.94 8.12 16.88
C GLU A 45 -20.31 6.83 17.63
N LYS A 46 -21.29 6.88 18.54
CA LYS A 46 -21.81 5.70 19.25
C LYS A 46 -22.46 4.72 18.27
N GLU A 47 -23.24 5.22 17.32
CA GLU A 47 -23.85 4.39 16.27
C GLU A 47 -22.81 3.81 15.30
N ALA A 48 -21.83 4.61 14.88
CA ALA A 48 -20.72 4.14 14.06
C ALA A 48 -19.92 3.02 14.74
N LEU A 49 -19.71 3.12 16.06
CA LEU A 49 -18.99 2.09 16.82
C LEU A 49 -19.72 0.74 16.84
N LYS A 50 -21.07 0.73 16.84
CA LYS A 50 -21.89 -0.49 16.78
C LYS A 50 -21.84 -1.16 15.42
N GLN A 51 -21.70 -0.37 14.35
CA GLN A 51 -21.62 -0.85 12.97
C GLN A 51 -20.22 -1.34 12.59
N LEU A 52 -19.19 -0.91 13.34
CA LEU A 52 -17.81 -1.27 13.07
C LEU A 52 -17.56 -2.76 13.38
N PRO A 53 -17.13 -3.56 12.39
CA PRO A 53 -16.87 -4.97 12.61
C PRO A 53 -15.78 -5.20 13.67
N GLU A 54 -15.87 -6.34 14.35
CA GLU A 54 -14.88 -6.73 15.35
C GLU A 54 -13.47 -6.75 14.77
N ALA A 55 -12.49 -6.26 15.53
CA ALA A 55 -11.11 -6.19 15.04
C ALA A 55 -10.48 -7.59 14.80
N SER A 56 -11.09 -8.64 15.37
CA SER A 56 -10.77 -10.04 15.16
C SER A 56 -10.88 -10.44 13.68
N ILE A 57 -11.90 -9.95 12.96
CA ILE A 57 -12.21 -10.33 11.58
C ILE A 57 -11.41 -9.54 10.53
N TRP A 58 -10.68 -8.51 10.94
CA TRP A 58 -9.91 -7.68 10.02
C TRP A 58 -8.78 -8.50 9.37
N PRO A 59 -8.45 -8.23 8.08
CA PRO A 59 -7.34 -8.88 7.40
C PRO A 59 -6.06 -8.80 8.22
N LYS A 60 -5.35 -9.92 8.33
CA LYS A 60 -4.12 -9.97 9.12
C LYS A 60 -2.94 -9.56 8.26
N PHE A 61 -2.18 -8.60 8.76
CA PHE A 61 -0.99 -8.06 8.10
C PHE A 61 0.26 -8.43 8.89
N CYS A 62 1.18 -9.20 8.29
CA CYS A 62 2.42 -9.61 8.95
C CYS A 62 3.68 -9.06 8.27
N GLY A 63 3.56 -8.49 7.07
CA GLY A 63 4.68 -7.93 6.31
C GLY A 63 5.48 -8.98 5.56
N THR A 64 4.96 -10.20 5.45
CA THR A 64 5.65 -11.32 4.79
C THR A 64 4.91 -11.85 3.56
N ARG A 65 3.61 -11.58 3.43
CA ARG A 65 2.85 -11.95 2.23
C ARG A 65 2.98 -10.85 1.19
N GLU A 66 2.79 -11.21 -0.08
CA GLU A 66 3.10 -10.32 -1.20
C GLU A 66 2.29 -9.01 -1.18
N TYR A 67 1.03 -9.03 -0.75
CA TYR A 67 0.11 -7.88 -0.83
C TYR A 67 -0.71 -7.65 0.46
N ASP A 68 -0.30 -8.22 1.58
CA ASP A 68 -1.06 -8.18 2.84
C ASP A 68 -1.30 -6.75 3.37
N HIS A 69 -0.33 -5.84 3.23
CA HIS A 69 -0.51 -4.43 3.57
C HIS A 69 -1.56 -3.74 2.69
N MET A 70 -1.60 -4.06 1.40
CA MET A 70 -2.59 -3.49 0.46
C MET A 70 -3.99 -3.99 0.78
N GLU A 71 -4.15 -5.29 1.06
CA GLU A 71 -5.44 -5.88 1.45
C GLU A 71 -5.97 -5.26 2.76
N LEU A 72 -5.11 -5.00 3.74
CA LEU A 72 -5.48 -4.29 4.96
C LEU A 72 -5.91 -2.83 4.68
N ILE A 73 -5.17 -2.11 3.83
CA ILE A 73 -5.48 -0.72 3.48
C ILE A 73 -6.83 -0.63 2.74
N ASP A 74 -7.07 -1.52 1.78
CA ASP A 74 -8.31 -1.57 1.02
C ASP A 74 -9.51 -1.92 1.92
N TYR A 75 -9.34 -2.87 2.84
CA TYR A 75 -10.37 -3.21 3.82
C TYR A 75 -10.73 -2.02 4.72
N ILE A 76 -9.72 -1.32 5.27
CA ILE A 76 -9.97 -0.14 6.10
C ILE A 76 -10.61 0.99 5.29
N TYR A 77 -10.24 1.15 4.02
CA TYR A 77 -10.93 2.11 3.14
C TYR A 77 -12.41 1.76 2.96
N GLY A 78 -12.74 0.47 2.80
CA GLY A 78 -14.12 -0.03 2.81
C GLY A 78 -14.87 0.33 4.09
N LEU A 79 -14.25 0.21 5.26
CA LEU A 79 -14.86 0.61 6.54
C LEU A 79 -15.25 2.10 6.58
N PHE A 80 -14.45 2.99 5.98
CA PHE A 80 -14.79 4.41 5.91
C PHE A 80 -15.94 4.68 4.93
N ILE A 81 -16.12 3.85 3.91
CA ILE A 81 -17.27 3.96 2.99
C ILE A 81 -18.54 3.47 3.70
N ASP A 82 -18.46 2.31 4.35
CA ASP A 82 -19.60 1.66 4.99
C ASP A 82 -20.03 2.39 6.26
N VAL A 83 -19.08 3.00 6.98
CA VAL A 83 -19.30 3.72 8.24
C VAL A 83 -18.68 5.13 8.15
N PRO A 84 -19.32 6.10 7.47
CA PRO A 84 -18.73 7.41 7.19
C PRO A 84 -18.39 8.26 8.42
N SER A 85 -19.09 8.03 9.53
CA SER A 85 -18.91 8.79 10.77
C SER A 85 -17.85 8.19 11.71
N ILE A 86 -17.04 7.22 11.26
CA ILE A 86 -16.01 6.62 12.10
C ILE A 86 -14.79 7.53 12.29
N PRO A 87 -14.42 7.88 13.54
CA PRO A 87 -13.17 8.58 13.80
C PRO A 87 -11.94 7.70 13.56
N ASP A 88 -10.89 8.30 12.99
CA ASP A 88 -9.58 7.67 12.76
C ASP A 88 -8.99 6.96 14.00
N TYR A 89 -9.24 7.49 15.20
CA TYR A 89 -8.67 6.93 16.42
C TYR A 89 -9.22 5.53 16.74
N TRP A 90 -10.44 5.21 16.31
CA TRP A 90 -10.99 3.85 16.46
C TRP A 90 -10.27 2.87 15.57
N ILE A 91 -9.95 3.28 14.34
CA ILE A 91 -9.18 2.48 13.40
C ILE A 91 -7.77 2.23 13.93
N THR A 92 -7.08 3.29 14.33
CA THR A 92 -5.69 3.17 14.80
C THR A 92 -5.57 2.48 16.15
N ALA A 93 -6.57 2.59 17.03
CA ALA A 93 -6.63 1.80 18.27
C ALA A 93 -6.71 0.29 17.99
N ARG A 94 -7.55 -0.10 17.01
CA ARG A 94 -7.78 -1.50 16.63
C ARG A 94 -6.67 -2.09 15.76
N LEU A 95 -5.83 -1.27 15.14
CA LEU A 95 -4.79 -1.73 14.21
C LEU A 95 -3.87 -2.80 14.83
N ASN A 96 -3.50 -2.68 16.10
CA ASN A 96 -2.66 -3.69 16.80
C ASN A 96 -3.21 -5.12 16.73
N THR A 97 -4.53 -5.30 16.57
CA THR A 97 -5.17 -6.62 16.48
C THR A 97 -5.13 -7.22 15.07
N ALA A 98 -4.98 -6.37 14.05
CA ALA A 98 -4.83 -6.76 12.65
C ALA A 98 -3.36 -7.07 12.32
N LEU A 99 -2.43 -6.40 12.98
CA LEU A 99 -1.00 -6.60 12.79
C LEU A 99 -0.49 -7.86 13.48
N LYS A 100 0.40 -8.59 12.81
CA LYS A 100 1.08 -9.78 13.32
C LYS A 100 2.58 -9.71 13.05
N GLY A 101 3.37 -10.49 13.79
CA GLY A 101 4.82 -10.62 13.57
C GLY A 101 5.55 -9.28 13.50
N ASN A 102 6.43 -9.13 12.51
CA ASN A 102 7.26 -7.92 12.33
C ASN A 102 6.43 -6.64 12.13
N ALA A 103 5.27 -6.71 11.48
CA ALA A 103 4.40 -5.55 11.31
C ALA A 103 3.87 -5.01 12.65
N SER A 104 3.54 -5.91 13.58
CA SER A 104 3.08 -5.51 14.93
C SER A 104 4.17 -4.82 15.74
N ILE A 105 5.41 -5.34 15.67
CA ILE A 105 6.58 -4.76 16.34
C ILE A 105 6.87 -3.37 15.78
N CYS A 106 6.95 -3.26 14.46
CA CYS A 106 7.19 -2.00 13.77
C CYS A 106 6.16 -0.92 14.11
N TYR A 107 4.88 -1.31 14.21
CA TYR A 107 3.82 -0.37 14.55
C TYR A 107 3.87 0.07 16.01
N ARG A 108 4.22 -0.84 16.93
CA ARG A 108 4.40 -0.50 18.35
C ARG A 108 5.54 0.50 18.53
N GLU A 109 6.70 0.26 17.92
CA GLU A 109 7.84 1.18 17.93
C GLU A 109 7.44 2.57 17.37
N MET A 110 6.75 2.58 16.24
CA MET A 110 6.25 3.81 15.63
C MET A 110 5.30 4.58 16.56
N LYS A 111 4.45 3.87 17.32
CA LYS A 111 3.52 4.46 18.30
C LYS A 111 4.25 4.97 19.54
N GLU A 112 5.34 4.33 19.96
CA GLU A 112 6.19 4.80 21.08
C GLU A 112 6.92 6.10 20.71
N ILE A 113 7.46 6.19 19.49
CA ILE A 113 8.21 7.36 19.02
C ILE A 113 7.27 8.54 18.72
N HIS A 114 6.20 8.29 17.96
CA HIS A 114 5.37 9.36 17.41
C HIS A 114 4.05 9.57 18.15
N GLY A 115 3.72 8.71 19.11
CA GLY A 115 2.44 8.73 19.82
C GLY A 115 1.27 8.24 18.96
N ARG A 116 0.05 8.60 19.37
CA ARG A 116 -1.17 8.30 18.61
C ARG A 116 -1.26 9.24 17.40
N ARG A 117 -1.51 8.68 16.22
CA ARG A 117 -1.60 9.42 14.95
C ARG A 117 -2.86 9.03 14.18
N SER A 118 -3.23 9.88 13.22
CA SER A 118 -4.38 9.67 12.35
C SER A 118 -4.17 8.51 11.39
N TRP A 119 -5.25 7.93 10.86
CA TRP A 119 -5.16 6.82 9.91
C TRP A 119 -4.40 7.19 8.63
N PRO A 120 -4.62 8.37 8.00
CA PRO A 120 -3.85 8.78 6.84
C PRO A 120 -2.34 8.81 7.07
N TRP A 121 -1.90 9.18 8.28
CA TRP A 121 -0.49 9.14 8.64
C TRP A 121 0.00 7.70 8.77
N CYS A 122 -0.72 6.84 9.50
CA CYS A 122 -0.37 5.43 9.62
C CYS A 122 -0.32 4.72 8.26
N LYS A 123 -1.29 4.98 7.37
CA LYS A 123 -1.31 4.47 5.99
C LYS A 123 -0.04 4.83 5.23
N ARG A 124 0.40 6.10 5.29
CA ARG A 124 1.64 6.54 4.63
C ARG A 124 2.86 5.80 5.16
N GLN A 125 2.96 5.60 6.47
CA GLN A 125 4.08 4.88 7.07
C GLN A 125 4.10 3.40 6.67
N ILE A 126 2.93 2.75 6.60
CA ILE A 126 2.81 1.37 6.12
C ILE A 126 3.28 1.28 4.67
N ILE A 127 2.78 2.15 3.79
CA ILE A 127 3.18 2.17 2.37
C ILE A 127 4.69 2.43 2.24
N GLN A 128 5.23 3.41 2.96
CA GLN A 128 6.66 3.72 2.90
C GLN A 128 7.54 2.55 3.32
N LYS A 129 7.11 1.78 4.33
CA LYS A 129 7.87 0.66 4.87
C LYS A 129 7.77 -0.61 4.04
N TYR A 130 6.57 -0.92 3.53
CA TYR A 130 6.25 -2.20 2.88
C TYR A 130 6.05 -2.13 1.36
N SER A 131 5.93 -0.93 0.81
CA SER A 131 5.85 -0.66 -0.63
C SER A 131 7.02 0.24 -1.07
N ASN A 132 8.23 -0.03 -0.55
CA ASN A 132 9.42 0.75 -0.88
C ASN A 132 9.88 0.52 -2.34
N GLY A 133 10.79 1.35 -2.84
CA GLY A 133 11.26 1.29 -4.24
C GLY A 133 11.82 -0.07 -4.65
N THR A 134 12.53 -0.77 -3.76
CA THR A 134 13.03 -2.13 -4.01
C THR A 134 11.88 -3.12 -4.20
N TRP A 135 10.86 -3.06 -3.35
CA TRP A 135 9.67 -3.90 -3.48
C TRP A 135 8.92 -3.60 -4.77
N ILE A 136 8.70 -2.32 -5.11
CA ILE A 136 8.04 -1.92 -6.36
C ILE A 136 8.81 -2.48 -7.56
N TRP A 137 10.13 -2.32 -7.58
CA TRP A 137 10.99 -2.87 -8.63
C TRP A 137 10.84 -4.40 -8.75
N GLN A 138 10.86 -5.12 -7.63
CA GLN A 138 10.63 -6.58 -7.63
C GLN A 138 9.26 -6.95 -8.20
N LYS A 139 8.21 -6.18 -7.91
CA LYS A 139 6.86 -6.41 -8.49
C LYS A 139 6.82 -6.11 -9.98
N THR A 140 7.51 -5.08 -10.45
CA THR A 140 7.66 -4.78 -11.87
C THR A 140 8.37 -5.90 -12.60
N MET A 141 9.50 -6.39 -12.08
CA MET A 141 10.22 -7.53 -12.67
C MET A 141 9.35 -8.80 -12.67
N SER A 142 8.63 -9.06 -11.57
CA SER A 142 7.70 -10.20 -11.50
C SER A 142 6.57 -10.09 -12.52
N PHE A 143 6.15 -8.87 -12.85
CA PHE A 143 5.14 -8.62 -13.89
C PHE A 143 5.69 -8.87 -15.30
N GLU A 144 6.93 -8.45 -15.59
CA GLU A 144 7.56 -8.57 -16.91
C GLU A 144 8.00 -10.01 -17.24
N VAL A 145 8.41 -10.78 -16.24
CA VAL A 145 8.87 -12.17 -16.42
C VAL A 145 7.70 -13.16 -16.54
N ASP A 146 6.59 -12.90 -15.84
CA ASP A 146 5.44 -13.82 -15.74
C ASP A 146 4.47 -13.69 -16.94
N LYS A 147 4.95 -14.05 -18.13
CA LYS A 147 4.13 -14.06 -19.36
C LYS A 147 3.01 -15.09 -19.28
N TYR A 148 1.90 -14.82 -19.98
CA TYR A 148 0.81 -15.79 -20.07
C TYR A 148 1.22 -16.99 -20.92
N SER A 149 0.76 -18.17 -20.49
CA SER A 149 1.01 -19.44 -21.15
C SER A 149 -0.24 -20.32 -21.00
N MET A 150 -0.50 -21.21 -21.97
CA MET A 150 -1.76 -21.97 -22.04
C MET A 150 -1.96 -22.98 -20.89
N ASP A 151 -0.89 -23.29 -20.15
CA ASP A 151 -0.90 -24.14 -18.96
C ASP A 151 -1.44 -23.44 -17.71
N LYS A 152 -1.57 -22.10 -17.73
CA LYS A 152 -2.06 -21.32 -16.59
C LYS A 152 -3.57 -21.10 -16.69
N ASP A 153 -4.25 -21.12 -15.55
CA ASP A 153 -5.64 -20.67 -15.48
C ASP A 153 -5.72 -19.17 -15.85
N PRO A 154 -6.50 -18.79 -16.88
CA PRO A 154 -6.57 -17.41 -17.34
C PRO A 154 -7.06 -16.45 -16.25
N TYR A 155 -8.02 -16.89 -15.44
CA TYR A 155 -8.65 -16.05 -14.42
C TYR A 155 -7.66 -15.76 -13.28
N GLU A 156 -7.01 -16.79 -12.74
CA GLU A 156 -6.00 -16.64 -11.70
C GLU A 156 -4.80 -15.81 -12.17
N TRP A 157 -4.36 -16.01 -13.41
CA TRP A 157 -3.28 -15.22 -13.98
C TRP A 157 -3.67 -13.74 -14.12
N CYS A 158 -4.85 -13.45 -14.68
CA CYS A 158 -5.35 -12.08 -14.80
C CYS A 158 -5.51 -11.40 -13.43
N LEU A 159 -6.05 -12.13 -12.44
CA LEU A 159 -6.24 -11.63 -11.08
C LEU A 159 -4.91 -11.28 -10.41
N ARG A 160 -3.91 -12.16 -10.53
CA ARG A 160 -2.56 -11.95 -9.99
C ARG A 160 -1.90 -10.72 -10.60
N HIS A 161 -1.91 -10.61 -11.93
CA HIS A 161 -1.31 -9.45 -12.62
C HIS A 161 -2.09 -8.15 -12.35
N SER A 162 -3.41 -8.22 -12.19
CA SER A 162 -4.22 -7.08 -11.76
C SER A 162 -3.80 -6.58 -10.36
N LYS A 163 -3.57 -7.50 -9.40
CA LYS A 163 -3.02 -7.16 -8.08
C LYS A 163 -1.62 -6.55 -8.19
N ARG A 164 -0.72 -7.13 -9.01
CA ARG A 164 0.64 -6.60 -9.26
C ARG A 164 0.60 -5.16 -9.79
N LEU A 165 -0.23 -4.91 -10.79
CA LEU A 165 -0.34 -3.60 -11.42
C LEU A 165 -0.91 -2.54 -10.47
N LYS A 166 -1.93 -2.87 -9.66
CA LYS A 166 -2.44 -1.98 -8.61
C LYS A 166 -1.40 -1.69 -7.53
N ALA A 167 -0.53 -2.66 -7.24
CA ALA A 167 0.57 -2.49 -6.29
C ALA A 167 1.67 -1.55 -6.82
N ILE A 168 2.00 -1.65 -8.10
CA ILE A 168 3.01 -0.79 -8.75
C ILE A 168 2.48 0.63 -8.96
N ASP A 169 1.23 0.74 -9.42
CA ASP A 169 0.55 2.00 -9.69
C ASP A 169 -0.89 1.95 -9.12
N PRO A 170 -1.09 2.46 -7.89
CA PRO A 170 -2.40 2.46 -7.25
C PRO A 170 -3.47 3.27 -7.99
N GLN A 171 -3.07 4.20 -8.86
CA GLN A 171 -3.97 5.05 -9.63
C GLN A 171 -4.16 4.55 -11.07
N ILE A 172 -3.68 3.35 -11.39
CA ILE A 172 -3.80 2.78 -12.72
C ILE A 172 -5.26 2.66 -13.15
N ASN A 173 -5.58 3.29 -14.27
CA ASN A 173 -6.91 3.18 -14.86
C ASN A 173 -7.15 1.74 -15.41
N THR A 174 -8.41 1.29 -15.41
CA THR A 174 -8.83 -0.03 -15.90
C THR A 174 -8.37 -0.27 -17.34
N GLN A 175 -8.49 0.72 -18.23
CA GLN A 175 -8.07 0.62 -19.64
C GLN A 175 -6.56 0.39 -19.75
N ILE A 176 -5.76 1.17 -19.01
CA ILE A 176 -4.29 1.05 -19.00
C ILE A 176 -3.89 -0.30 -18.40
N ARG A 177 -4.54 -0.72 -17.32
CA ARG A 177 -4.32 -2.03 -16.69
C ARG A 177 -4.61 -3.15 -17.68
N ASN A 178 -5.76 -3.12 -18.37
CA ASN A 178 -6.14 -4.12 -19.36
C ASN A 178 -5.16 -4.16 -20.53
N HIS A 179 -4.74 -2.99 -21.03
CA HIS A 179 -3.73 -2.91 -22.08
C HIS A 179 -2.41 -3.56 -21.64
N LYS A 180 -1.91 -3.24 -20.43
CA LYS A 180 -0.70 -3.87 -19.88
C LYS A 180 -0.85 -5.39 -19.73
N LEU A 181 -2.02 -5.90 -19.37
CA LEU A 181 -2.27 -7.34 -19.32
C LEU A 181 -2.19 -7.98 -20.70
N LEU A 182 -2.81 -7.37 -21.71
CA LEU A 182 -2.77 -7.88 -23.09
C LEU A 182 -1.35 -7.93 -23.65
N THR A 183 -0.49 -6.96 -23.33
CA THR A 183 0.92 -6.98 -23.75
C THR A 183 1.76 -8.12 -23.16
N GLN A 184 1.26 -8.78 -22.11
CA GLN A 184 1.91 -9.95 -21.50
C GLN A 184 1.39 -11.28 -22.07
N MET A 185 0.44 -11.24 -23.00
CA MET A 185 -0.05 -12.40 -23.73
C MET A 185 0.81 -12.66 -24.98
N PRO A 186 0.91 -13.93 -25.45
CA PRO A 186 1.57 -14.21 -26.72
C PRO A 186 0.87 -13.48 -27.88
N GLY A 187 1.65 -13.01 -28.86
CA GLY A 187 1.18 -12.11 -29.92
C GLY A 187 0.01 -12.63 -30.76
N GLU A 188 -0.16 -13.95 -30.86
CA GLU A 188 -1.32 -14.58 -31.50
C GLU A 188 -2.63 -14.29 -30.75
N LEU A 189 -2.60 -14.32 -29.42
CA LEU A 189 -3.76 -14.06 -28.56
C LEU A 189 -4.05 -12.56 -28.46
N GLU A 190 -3.01 -11.72 -28.40
CA GLU A 190 -3.16 -10.27 -28.42
C GLU A 190 -3.83 -9.79 -29.72
N HIS A 191 -3.40 -10.32 -30.87
CA HIS A 191 -3.99 -10.01 -32.18
C HIS A 191 -5.45 -10.50 -32.27
N ALA A 192 -5.75 -11.72 -31.83
CA ALA A 192 -7.10 -12.28 -31.84
C ALA A 192 -8.10 -11.47 -30.99
N LEU A 193 -7.65 -10.87 -29.88
CA LEU A 193 -8.49 -10.04 -29.02
C LEU A 193 -8.64 -8.60 -29.51
N LYS A 194 -7.67 -8.05 -30.24
CA LYS A 194 -7.71 -6.69 -30.80
C LYS A 194 -8.51 -6.59 -32.10
N CYS A 195 -8.66 -7.68 -32.84
CA CYS A 195 -9.33 -7.71 -34.15
C CYS A 195 -10.84 -8.03 -34.09
N ARG A 196 -11.48 -7.89 -32.93
CA ARG A 196 -12.90 -8.17 -32.71
C ARG A 196 -13.67 -6.91 -32.31
#